data_AF-A0A2L2YH23-F1
#
_entry.id   AF-A0A2L2YH23-F1
#
_cell.length_a   1.000
_cell.length_b   1.000
_cell.length_c   1.000
_cell.angle_alpha   90.00
_cell.angle_beta   90.00
_cell.angle_gamma   90.00
#
_symmetry.space_group_name_H-M   'P 1'
#
loop_
_entity.id
_entity.type
_entity.pdbx_description
1 polymer ?
#
loop_
_entity_poly.entity_id
_entity_poly.type
_entity_poly.pdbx_seq_one_letter_code
_entity_poly.pdbx_strand_id
1 'polypeptide(L)'
;SPITLANHYHISLWDLYMTHLEYLFSESSVSSAVLTERIERFKLSEKLMDQKKAFEVRLRNNIYPGIDGKDHEKLTTCFSLLEDCGDNEDDLKLQPSVHKNLLKKFKAAMANIDYKKLMCSETSSSYLMSLLNESSVHVFAKAATNIPKQGEVFYEPSNIYCLWTQKEFFEGNSSTTKVPSNKTEWILRFKSCSDMLQRLNPSDVILFVDAVIFSEKALENMDLDCRSDIVKQVIKLCRAKSSKHKSNVLLSNEWNDAVVTLTSYQSHLQRLEDETLVQLRECFDPKIKNYCKEFDLSKSAINKLQDLLTEIVLEGPDLELLKTFLSCCPADIGWEPADAYIEAINKILKQLKQSQNLGIGNSPSLIHTVEAILGDISKEKEELMIEDIAAKMLNEFCQDSDVSVSVRLNILQLLEKVYQLSKK
;
A
#
# COMPACT_ATOMS: atom_id res chain seq x y z
N SER A 1 5.66 36.45 -43.35
CA SER A 1 5.07 35.26 -42.70
C SER A 1 5.88 34.94 -41.44
N PRO A 2 5.43 34.05 -40.53
CA PRO A 2 6.20 33.63 -39.36
C PRO A 2 7.62 33.12 -39.73
N ILE A 3 7.75 32.50 -40.92
CA ILE A 3 9.02 32.03 -41.49
C ILE A 3 9.97 33.20 -41.82
N THR A 4 9.44 34.29 -42.36
CA THR A 4 10.22 35.52 -42.65
C THR A 4 10.73 36.18 -41.37
N LEU A 5 9.94 36.10 -40.29
CA LEU A 5 10.29 36.66 -38.98
C LEU A 5 11.32 35.79 -38.24
N ALA A 6 11.18 34.46 -38.29
CA ALA A 6 12.15 33.53 -37.71
C ALA A 6 13.54 33.65 -38.34
N ASN A 7 13.61 33.82 -39.67
CA ASN A 7 14.86 34.09 -40.38
C ASN A 7 15.50 35.43 -39.97
N HIS A 8 14.70 36.42 -39.60
CA HIS A 8 15.17 37.74 -39.14
C HIS A 8 15.73 37.68 -37.71
N TYR A 9 15.32 36.71 -36.88
CA TYR A 9 15.79 36.53 -35.50
C TYR A 9 16.73 35.32 -35.32
N HIS A 10 17.21 34.71 -36.41
CA HIS A 10 18.07 33.51 -36.39
C HIS A 10 17.48 32.31 -35.61
N ILE A 11 16.16 32.21 -35.52
CA ILE A 11 15.49 31.07 -34.88
C ILE A 11 15.50 29.90 -35.86
N SER A 12 15.88 28.70 -35.38
CA SER A 12 15.88 27.53 -36.25
C SER A 12 14.45 27.25 -36.73
N LEU A 13 14.32 26.93 -38.02
CA LEU A 13 13.01 26.62 -38.60
C LEU A 13 12.38 25.39 -37.91
N TRP A 14 13.22 24.47 -37.42
CA TRP A 14 12.82 23.33 -36.61
C TRP A 14 12.16 23.76 -35.30
N ASP A 15 12.77 24.68 -34.55
CA ASP A 15 12.21 25.19 -33.28
C ASP A 15 10.88 25.91 -33.50
N LEU A 16 10.75 26.64 -34.61
CA LEU A 16 9.48 27.27 -34.99
C LEU A 16 8.38 26.22 -35.22
N TYR A 17 8.68 25.14 -35.96
CA TYR A 17 7.72 24.06 -36.18
C TYR A 17 7.38 23.31 -34.89
N MET A 18 8.38 23.07 -34.03
CA MET A 18 8.18 22.37 -32.76
C MET A 18 7.32 23.21 -31.81
N THR A 19 7.61 24.51 -31.68
CA THR A 19 6.82 25.44 -30.87
C THR A 19 5.40 25.58 -31.40
N HIS A 20 5.23 25.57 -32.73
CA HIS A 20 3.88 25.56 -33.32
C HIS A 20 3.12 24.28 -32.94
N LEU A 21 3.76 23.12 -33.01
CA LEU A 21 3.14 21.86 -32.60
C LEU A 21 2.75 21.87 -31.12
N GLU A 22 3.64 22.33 -30.23
CA GLU A 22 3.35 22.49 -28.80
C GLU A 22 2.10 23.36 -28.57
N TYR A 23 2.04 24.50 -29.26
CA TYR A 23 0.88 25.39 -29.21
C TYR A 23 -0.42 24.69 -29.66
N LEU A 24 -0.37 23.91 -30.74
CA LEU A 24 -1.55 23.18 -31.23
C LEU A 24 -2.08 22.16 -30.20
N PHE A 25 -1.21 21.57 -29.39
CA PHE A 25 -1.62 20.65 -28.33
C PHE A 25 -2.15 21.39 -27.09
N SER A 26 -1.51 22.48 -26.68
CA SER A 26 -1.87 23.24 -25.47
C SER A 26 -3.18 24.01 -25.60
N GLU A 27 -3.57 24.40 -26.81
CA GLU A 27 -4.82 25.13 -27.04
C GLU A 27 -6.04 24.20 -26.86
N SER A 28 -6.85 24.49 -25.84
CA SER A 28 -8.07 23.73 -25.52
C SER A 28 -9.16 23.89 -26.59
N SER A 29 -9.17 24.99 -27.34
CA SER A 29 -10.11 25.21 -28.45
C SER A 29 -9.74 24.44 -29.73
N VAL A 30 -8.52 23.92 -29.84
CA VAL A 30 -8.11 23.12 -31.00
C VAL A 30 -8.59 21.69 -30.79
N SER A 31 -9.59 21.28 -31.60
CA SER A 31 -10.05 19.90 -31.63
C SER A 31 -8.98 18.98 -32.20
N SER A 32 -9.05 17.69 -31.85
CA SER A 32 -8.13 16.68 -32.38
C SER A 32 -8.16 16.58 -33.91
N ALA A 33 -9.32 16.78 -34.54
CA ALA A 33 -9.44 16.80 -35.99
C ALA A 33 -8.65 17.96 -36.62
N VAL A 34 -8.74 19.16 -36.04
CA VAL A 34 -7.99 20.35 -36.50
C VAL A 34 -6.50 20.18 -36.23
N LEU A 35 -6.13 19.56 -35.11
CA LEU A 35 -4.75 19.22 -34.79
C LEU A 35 -4.15 18.32 -35.89
N THR A 36 -4.81 17.21 -36.21
CA THR A 36 -4.35 16.25 -37.23
C THR A 36 -4.29 16.89 -38.61
N GLU A 37 -5.32 17.65 -39.01
CA GLU A 37 -5.34 18.40 -40.28
C GLU A 37 -4.12 19.35 -40.39
N ARG A 38 -3.80 20.08 -39.32
CA ARG A 38 -2.67 21.02 -39.32
C ARG A 38 -1.32 20.30 -39.35
N ILE A 39 -1.18 19.18 -38.65
CA ILE A 39 0.03 18.34 -38.70
C ILE A 39 0.29 17.89 -40.13
N GLU A 40 -0.74 17.40 -40.83
CA GLU A 40 -0.65 16.94 -42.22
C GLU A 40 -0.41 18.10 -43.19
N ARG A 41 -1.22 19.15 -43.12
CA ARG A 41 -1.15 20.32 -44.03
C ARG A 41 0.22 20.99 -44.01
N PHE A 42 0.84 21.11 -42.84
CA PHE A 42 2.15 21.73 -42.70
C PHE A 42 3.32 20.73 -42.78
N LYS A 43 3.03 19.42 -42.91
CA LYS A 43 4.00 18.33 -42.90
C LYS A 43 4.90 18.38 -41.67
N LEU A 44 4.30 18.64 -40.50
CA LEU A 44 5.07 18.89 -39.27
C LEU A 44 5.90 17.65 -38.87
N SER A 45 5.32 16.45 -38.97
CA SER A 45 6.05 15.20 -38.67
C SER A 45 7.29 15.05 -39.56
N GLU A 46 7.14 15.14 -40.89
CA GLU A 46 8.26 15.04 -41.85
C GLU A 46 9.41 16.01 -41.51
N LYS A 47 9.07 17.25 -41.15
CA LYS A 47 10.05 18.31 -40.86
C LYS A 47 10.71 18.17 -39.49
N LEU A 48 9.98 17.69 -38.49
CA LEU A 48 10.50 17.55 -37.13
C LEU A 48 11.39 16.30 -36.98
N MET A 49 11.18 15.28 -37.83
CA MET A 49 11.99 14.06 -37.85
C MET A 49 13.46 14.27 -38.20
N ASP A 50 13.84 15.41 -38.79
CA ASP A 50 15.24 15.80 -39.02
C ASP A 50 16.06 15.79 -37.72
N GLN A 51 15.43 16.15 -36.59
CA GLN A 51 16.02 16.04 -35.25
C GLN A 51 15.20 15.09 -34.36
N LYS A 52 15.05 13.84 -34.81
CA LYS A 52 14.29 12.76 -34.16
C LYS A 52 14.39 12.71 -32.63
N LYS A 53 15.60 12.74 -32.06
CA LYS A 53 15.80 12.67 -30.60
C LYS A 53 15.28 13.91 -29.88
N ALA A 54 15.51 15.10 -30.42
CA ALA A 54 15.02 16.35 -29.84
C ALA A 54 13.48 16.42 -29.93
N PHE A 55 12.91 15.91 -31.03
CA PHE A 55 11.47 15.81 -31.21
C PHE A 55 10.84 14.90 -30.15
N GLU A 56 11.39 13.70 -29.95
CA GLU A 56 10.93 12.76 -28.92
C GLU A 56 10.95 13.40 -27.52
N VAL A 57 12.06 14.04 -27.14
CA VAL A 57 12.20 14.69 -25.84
C VAL A 57 11.15 15.78 -25.63
N ARG A 58 10.90 16.63 -26.65
CA ARG A 58 9.89 17.70 -26.56
C ARG A 58 8.47 17.14 -26.50
N LEU A 59 8.18 16.06 -27.23
CA LEU A 59 6.90 15.35 -27.13
C LEU A 59 6.65 14.84 -25.69
N ARG A 60 7.65 14.22 -25.07
CA ARG A 60 7.54 13.66 -23.70
C ARG A 60 7.47 14.73 -22.61
N ASN A 61 8.27 15.79 -22.72
CA ASN A 61 8.45 16.74 -21.62
C ASN A 61 7.51 17.95 -21.71
N ASN A 62 7.08 18.34 -22.91
CA ASN A 62 6.32 19.57 -23.11
C ASN A 62 4.91 19.34 -23.62
N ILE A 63 4.71 18.35 -24.51
CA ILE A 63 3.39 18.07 -25.08
C ILE A 63 2.61 17.11 -24.17
N TYR A 64 3.13 15.89 -23.96
CA TYR A 64 2.42 14.86 -23.22
C TYR A 64 1.89 15.34 -21.87
N PRO A 65 2.65 16.05 -21.00
CA PRO A 65 2.16 16.46 -19.68
C PRO A 65 0.96 17.41 -19.75
N GLY A 66 0.87 18.24 -20.78
CA GLY A 66 -0.21 19.21 -20.97
C GLY A 66 -1.52 18.65 -21.53
N ILE A 67 -1.54 17.41 -22.04
CA ILE A 67 -2.76 16.80 -22.59
C ILE A 67 -3.69 16.35 -21.44
N ASP A 68 -4.98 16.68 -21.50
CA ASP A 68 -5.98 16.13 -20.57
C ASP A 68 -6.04 14.60 -20.71
N GLY A 69 -6.00 13.87 -19.59
CA GLY A 69 -6.06 12.41 -19.60
C GLY A 69 -7.35 11.82 -20.21
N LYS A 70 -8.42 12.61 -20.32
CA LYS A 70 -9.68 12.25 -20.98
C LYS A 70 -9.69 12.56 -22.48
N ASP A 71 -8.77 13.37 -22.98
CA ASP A 71 -8.64 13.67 -24.41
C ASP A 71 -7.89 12.53 -25.12
N HIS A 72 -8.57 11.40 -25.29
CA HIS A 72 -8.00 10.20 -25.88
C HIS A 72 -7.53 10.42 -27.32
N GLU A 73 -8.13 11.36 -28.04
CA GLU A 73 -7.74 11.68 -29.41
C GLU A 73 -6.39 12.41 -29.44
N LYS A 74 -6.21 13.47 -28.64
CA LYS A 74 -4.90 14.13 -28.53
C LYS A 74 -3.84 13.19 -27.99
N LEU A 75 -4.16 12.36 -27.00
CA LEU A 75 -3.22 11.33 -26.51
C LEU A 75 -2.82 10.36 -27.62
N THR A 76 -3.77 9.87 -28.42
CA THR A 76 -3.50 8.96 -29.55
C THR A 76 -2.62 9.61 -30.60
N THR A 77 -2.84 10.89 -30.92
CA THR A 77 -1.98 11.65 -31.85
C THR A 77 -0.57 11.81 -31.28
N CYS A 78 -0.44 12.18 -30.00
CA CYS A 78 0.86 12.31 -29.32
C CYS A 78 1.66 11.00 -29.35
N PHE A 79 1.02 9.87 -28.99
CA PHE A 79 1.68 8.56 -29.04
C PHE A 79 2.01 8.12 -30.47
N SER A 80 1.23 8.52 -31.48
CA SER A 80 1.59 8.23 -32.88
C SER A 80 2.86 8.97 -33.32
N LEU A 81 3.02 10.23 -32.89
CA LEU A 81 4.26 10.98 -33.17
C LEU A 81 5.47 10.41 -32.40
N LEU A 82 5.26 9.91 -31.18
CA LEU A 82 6.31 9.20 -30.42
C LEU A 82 6.67 7.85 -31.05
N GLU A 83 5.68 7.12 -31.59
CA GLU A 83 5.88 5.89 -32.33
C GLU A 83 6.73 6.15 -33.60
N ASP A 84 6.44 7.22 -34.35
CA ASP A 84 7.25 7.67 -35.50
C ASP A 84 8.72 7.96 -35.09
N CYS A 85 8.93 8.42 -33.84
CA CYS A 85 10.25 8.64 -33.24
C CYS A 85 10.95 7.34 -32.81
N GLY A 86 10.44 6.15 -33.15
CA GLY A 86 11.12 4.87 -32.94
C GLY A 86 10.51 3.96 -31.88
N ASP A 87 9.31 4.28 -31.39
CA ASP A 87 8.53 3.45 -30.46
C ASP A 87 9.33 3.03 -29.20
N ASN A 88 10.17 3.94 -28.70
CA ASN A 88 11.00 3.72 -27.52
C ASN A 88 10.14 3.68 -26.25
N GLU A 89 10.47 2.77 -25.34
CA GLU A 89 9.83 2.65 -24.03
C GLU A 89 9.88 3.97 -23.24
N ASP A 90 8.81 4.25 -22.51
CA ASP A 90 8.74 5.33 -21.53
C ASP A 90 9.26 4.88 -20.14
N ASP A 91 9.08 5.75 -19.15
CA ASP A 91 9.48 5.47 -17.76
C ASP A 91 8.69 4.29 -17.16
N LEU A 92 7.50 3.99 -17.69
CA LEU A 92 6.66 2.86 -17.32
C LEU A 92 7.03 1.56 -18.07
N LYS A 93 8.09 1.59 -18.89
CA LYS A 93 8.51 0.47 -19.76
C LYS A 93 7.46 0.11 -20.82
N LEU A 94 6.69 1.11 -21.27
CA LEU A 94 5.66 0.95 -22.28
C LEU A 94 6.05 1.67 -23.57
N GLN A 95 5.83 0.99 -24.69
CA GLN A 95 6.00 1.59 -26.00
C GLN A 95 4.77 2.45 -26.37
N PRO A 96 4.94 3.57 -27.10
CA PRO A 96 3.84 4.37 -27.64
C PRO A 96 2.76 3.56 -28.38
N SER A 97 3.15 2.54 -29.15
CA SER A 97 2.22 1.62 -29.83
C SER A 97 1.33 0.84 -28.85
N VAL A 98 1.88 0.43 -27.71
CA VAL A 98 1.14 -0.22 -26.61
C VAL A 98 0.17 0.76 -25.97
N HIS A 99 0.59 2.00 -25.69
CA HIS A 99 -0.31 3.04 -25.17
C HIS A 99 -1.51 3.30 -26.09
N LYS A 100 -1.30 3.39 -27.41
CA LYS A 100 -2.38 3.55 -28.40
C LYS A 100 -3.38 2.40 -28.33
N ASN A 101 -2.89 1.17 -28.23
CA ASN A 101 -3.74 -0.01 -28.12
C ASN A 101 -4.55 0.00 -26.81
N LEU A 102 -3.92 0.34 -25.69
CA LEU A 102 -4.58 0.48 -24.38
C LEU A 102 -5.65 1.57 -24.40
N LEU A 103 -5.34 2.76 -24.91
CA LEU A 103 -6.29 3.85 -25.09
C LEU A 103 -7.52 3.40 -25.86
N LYS A 104 -7.33 2.74 -27.01
CA LYS A 104 -8.45 2.22 -27.82
C LYS A 104 -9.31 1.23 -27.04
N LYS A 105 -8.69 0.32 -26.28
CA LYS A 105 -9.41 -0.68 -25.47
C LYS A 105 -10.17 -0.06 -24.30
N PHE A 106 -9.56 0.86 -23.57
CA PHE A 106 -10.21 1.54 -22.46
C PHE A 106 -11.31 2.48 -22.94
N LYS A 107 -11.10 3.25 -24.02
CA LYS A 107 -12.14 4.08 -24.64
C LYS A 107 -13.37 3.26 -25.04
N ALA A 108 -13.16 2.07 -25.60
CA ALA A 108 -14.24 1.16 -25.95
C ALA A 108 -14.98 0.60 -24.72
N ALA A 109 -14.28 0.46 -23.58
CA ALA A 109 -14.87 0.05 -22.31
C ALA A 109 -15.71 1.17 -21.69
N MET A 110 -15.19 2.40 -21.71
CA MET A 110 -15.83 3.58 -21.14
C MET A 110 -15.20 4.85 -21.73
N ALA A 111 -16.04 5.67 -22.37
CA ALA A 111 -15.60 6.77 -23.23
C ALA A 111 -14.86 7.90 -22.49
N ASN A 112 -15.13 8.11 -21.19
CA ASN A 112 -14.65 9.26 -20.41
C ASN A 112 -13.62 8.89 -19.33
N ILE A 113 -12.90 7.77 -19.51
CA ILE A 113 -11.80 7.39 -18.61
C ILE A 113 -10.67 8.41 -18.70
N ASP A 114 -10.12 8.81 -17.57
CA ASP A 114 -8.86 9.54 -17.49
C ASP A 114 -7.69 8.56 -17.62
N TYR A 115 -7.12 8.45 -18.81
CA TYR A 115 -6.05 7.49 -19.11
C TYR A 115 -4.80 7.76 -18.29
N LYS A 116 -4.47 9.04 -18.04
CA LYS A 116 -3.28 9.39 -17.26
C LYS A 116 -3.42 8.97 -15.81
N LYS A 117 -4.59 9.17 -15.19
CA LYS A 117 -4.83 8.66 -13.83
C LYS A 117 -4.75 7.15 -13.76
N LEU A 118 -5.22 6.46 -14.80
CA LEU A 118 -5.15 4.99 -14.89
C LEU A 118 -3.71 4.49 -15.01
N MET A 119 -2.82 5.24 -15.66
CA MET A 119 -1.41 4.87 -15.84
C MET A 119 -0.49 5.45 -14.74
N CYS A 120 -1.02 6.13 -13.73
CA CYS A 120 -0.24 6.77 -12.67
C CYS A 120 -0.16 5.89 -11.41
N SER A 121 1.04 5.52 -10.98
CA SER A 121 1.30 4.66 -9.81
C SER A 121 0.52 5.06 -8.55
N GLU A 122 0.45 6.36 -8.27
CA GLU A 122 -0.13 6.91 -7.04
C GLU A 122 -1.67 6.93 -7.06
N THR A 123 -2.29 7.18 -8.22
CA THR A 123 -3.73 7.42 -8.32
C THR A 123 -4.51 6.28 -8.93
N SER A 124 -3.83 5.35 -9.58
CA SER A 124 -4.46 4.39 -10.46
C SER A 124 -5.40 3.45 -9.68
N SER A 125 -4.98 2.90 -8.54
CA SER A 125 -5.77 1.89 -7.80
C SER A 125 -7.10 2.45 -7.30
N SER A 126 -7.06 3.64 -6.68
CA SER A 126 -8.25 4.34 -6.21
C SER A 126 -9.15 4.77 -7.38
N TYR A 127 -8.55 5.18 -8.50
CA TYR A 127 -9.30 5.52 -9.70
C TYR A 127 -10.00 4.29 -10.29
N LEU A 128 -9.31 3.16 -10.46
CA LEU A 128 -9.91 1.91 -10.91
C LEU A 128 -11.07 1.47 -10.02
N MET A 129 -10.91 1.51 -8.70
CA MET A 129 -11.97 1.12 -7.76
C MET A 129 -13.27 1.92 -7.99
N SER A 130 -13.15 3.18 -8.39
CA SER A 130 -14.30 4.04 -8.73
C SER A 130 -14.99 3.66 -10.05
N LEU A 131 -14.25 3.05 -10.99
CA LEU A 131 -14.73 2.68 -12.32
C LEU A 131 -15.27 1.24 -12.41
N LEU A 132 -14.76 0.36 -11.55
CA LEU A 132 -15.09 -1.07 -11.57
C LEU A 132 -16.54 -1.31 -11.11
N ASN A 133 -17.25 -2.06 -11.95
CA ASN A 133 -18.58 -2.60 -11.74
C ASN A 133 -18.71 -3.95 -12.47
N GLU A 134 -19.82 -4.66 -12.26
CA GLU A 134 -20.09 -5.97 -12.84
C GLU A 134 -19.94 -5.99 -14.39
N SER A 135 -20.31 -4.90 -15.06
CA SER A 135 -20.23 -4.78 -16.52
C SER A 135 -18.83 -4.39 -17.04
N SER A 136 -18.01 -3.71 -16.23
CA SER A 136 -16.73 -3.15 -16.66
C SER A 136 -15.53 -4.02 -16.27
N VAL A 137 -15.61 -4.79 -15.18
CA VAL A 137 -14.47 -5.54 -14.61
C VAL A 137 -13.74 -6.44 -15.61
N HIS A 138 -14.47 -7.20 -16.43
CA HIS A 138 -13.87 -8.07 -17.43
C HIS A 138 -13.18 -7.32 -18.56
N VAL A 139 -13.69 -6.13 -18.91
CA VAL A 139 -13.11 -5.30 -19.97
C VAL A 139 -11.78 -4.72 -19.50
N PHE A 140 -11.73 -4.20 -18.28
CA PHE A 140 -10.49 -3.73 -17.66
C PHE A 140 -9.47 -4.87 -17.48
N ALA A 141 -9.90 -6.03 -16.98
CA ALA A 141 -9.03 -7.20 -16.84
C ALA A 141 -8.46 -7.66 -18.19
N LYS A 142 -9.26 -7.64 -19.27
CA LYS A 142 -8.79 -7.96 -20.62
C LYS A 142 -7.85 -6.91 -21.20
N ALA A 143 -8.03 -5.63 -20.85
CA ALA A 143 -7.12 -4.57 -21.27
C ALA A 143 -5.74 -4.73 -20.59
N ALA A 144 -5.74 -5.09 -19.29
CA ALA A 144 -4.53 -5.31 -18.50
C ALA A 144 -3.62 -6.42 -19.05
N THR A 145 -4.12 -7.38 -19.83
CA THR A 145 -3.27 -8.41 -20.46
C THR A 145 -2.25 -7.85 -21.45
N ASN A 146 -2.41 -6.59 -21.89
CA ASN A 146 -1.51 -5.94 -22.85
C ASN A 146 -0.49 -5.04 -22.19
N ILE A 147 -0.54 -4.94 -20.86
CA ILE A 147 0.47 -4.26 -20.08
C ILE A 147 1.58 -5.30 -19.85
N PRO A 148 2.81 -5.08 -20.32
CA PRO A 148 3.93 -6.01 -20.15
C PRO A 148 4.13 -6.34 -18.67
N LYS A 149 4.60 -7.55 -18.37
CA LYS A 149 4.90 -7.95 -16.97
C LYS A 149 6.28 -7.48 -16.50
N GLN A 150 7.08 -6.91 -17.40
CA GLN A 150 8.45 -6.47 -17.16
C GLN A 150 8.44 -4.95 -17.03
N GLY A 151 8.60 -4.47 -15.80
CA GLY A 151 8.43 -3.07 -15.40
C GLY A 151 7.77 -3.00 -14.03
N GLU A 152 7.69 -1.83 -13.42
CA GLU A 152 6.87 -1.56 -12.22
C GLU A 152 5.37 -1.55 -12.60
N VAL A 153 4.91 -2.60 -13.26
CA VAL A 153 3.60 -2.62 -13.93
C VAL A 153 2.46 -2.69 -12.92
N PHE A 154 1.52 -1.76 -13.08
CA PHE A 154 0.50 -1.42 -12.09
C PHE A 154 -0.71 -2.36 -12.02
N TYR A 155 -0.98 -3.14 -13.08
CA TYR A 155 -2.17 -4.02 -13.14
C TYR A 155 -1.97 -5.31 -13.93
N GLU A 156 -2.19 -6.44 -13.26
CA GLU A 156 -2.54 -7.69 -13.91
C GLU A 156 -4.06 -7.92 -13.88
N PRO A 157 -4.59 -8.77 -14.79
CA PRO A 157 -6.00 -9.16 -14.77
C PRO A 157 -6.45 -9.65 -13.38
N SER A 158 -5.59 -10.39 -12.69
CA SER A 158 -5.85 -10.92 -11.35
C SER A 158 -6.03 -9.82 -10.30
N ASN A 159 -5.19 -8.77 -10.32
CA ASN A 159 -5.34 -7.64 -9.40
C ASN A 159 -6.68 -6.90 -9.60
N ILE A 160 -7.11 -6.73 -10.87
CA ILE A 160 -8.39 -6.08 -11.19
C ILE A 160 -9.57 -6.90 -10.66
N TYR A 161 -9.53 -8.23 -10.84
CA TYR A 161 -10.53 -9.10 -10.25
C TYR A 161 -10.50 -9.03 -8.73
N CYS A 162 -9.32 -8.97 -8.11
CA CYS A 162 -9.19 -8.88 -6.65
C CYS A 162 -9.85 -7.60 -6.11
N LEU A 163 -9.52 -6.43 -6.67
CA LEU A 163 -10.12 -5.14 -6.29
C LEU A 163 -11.64 -5.15 -6.43
N TRP A 164 -12.16 -5.64 -7.57
CA TRP A 164 -13.60 -5.75 -7.76
C TRP A 164 -14.24 -6.72 -6.75
N THR A 165 -13.62 -7.87 -6.48
CA THR A 165 -14.16 -8.88 -5.56
C THR A 165 -14.23 -8.35 -4.13
N GLN A 166 -13.22 -7.57 -3.69
CA GLN A 166 -13.24 -6.91 -2.38
C GLN A 166 -14.40 -5.91 -2.28
N LYS A 167 -14.61 -5.11 -3.34
CA LYS A 167 -15.72 -4.16 -3.43
C LYS A 167 -17.07 -4.88 -3.42
N GLU A 168 -17.23 -5.89 -4.27
CA GLU A 168 -18.46 -6.69 -4.37
C GLU A 168 -18.79 -7.37 -3.04
N PHE A 169 -17.79 -7.89 -2.33
CA PHE A 169 -17.98 -8.52 -1.03
C PHE A 169 -18.64 -7.55 -0.04
N PHE A 170 -18.08 -6.36 0.15
CA PHE A 170 -18.61 -5.42 1.14
C PHE A 170 -19.82 -4.61 0.66
N GLU A 171 -19.80 -4.12 -0.58
CA GLU A 171 -20.79 -3.16 -1.11
C GLU A 171 -21.90 -3.85 -1.91
N GLY A 172 -21.66 -5.06 -2.40
CA GLY A 172 -22.53 -5.74 -3.35
C GLY A 172 -22.31 -5.31 -4.81
N ASN A 173 -23.12 -5.83 -5.71
CA ASN A 173 -23.02 -5.57 -7.16
C ASN A 173 -23.85 -4.36 -7.62
N SER A 174 -24.69 -3.82 -6.75
CA SER A 174 -25.54 -2.65 -7.02
C SER A 174 -25.64 -1.74 -5.79
N SER A 175 -25.91 -0.45 -6.00
CA SER A 175 -26.08 0.53 -4.93
C SER A 175 -27.29 0.27 -4.01
N THR A 176 -28.18 -0.64 -4.39
CA THR A 176 -29.33 -1.05 -3.59
C THR A 176 -29.10 -2.37 -2.84
N THR A 177 -27.91 -2.98 -2.98
CA THR A 177 -27.60 -4.24 -2.32
C THR A 177 -27.54 -4.00 -0.81
N LYS A 178 -28.37 -4.74 -0.06
CA LYS A 178 -28.37 -4.67 1.41
C LYS A 178 -27.02 -5.17 1.94
N VAL A 179 -26.44 -4.44 2.91
CA VAL A 179 -25.29 -4.93 3.68
C VAL A 179 -25.72 -6.16 4.50
N PRO A 180 -25.00 -7.28 4.42
CA PRO A 180 -25.32 -8.46 5.21
C PRO A 180 -25.33 -8.15 6.72
N SER A 181 -26.26 -8.76 7.44
CA SER A 181 -26.56 -8.47 8.85
C SER A 181 -26.28 -9.63 9.80
N ASN A 182 -25.98 -10.81 9.26
CA ASN A 182 -25.68 -12.01 10.03
C ASN A 182 -24.72 -12.92 9.25
N LYS A 183 -24.15 -13.91 9.95
CA LYS A 183 -23.21 -14.90 9.38
C LYS A 183 -23.72 -15.53 8.08
N THR A 184 -24.98 -15.97 8.03
CA THR A 184 -25.54 -16.64 6.85
C THR A 184 -25.56 -15.73 5.62
N GLU A 185 -25.95 -14.46 5.79
CA GLU A 185 -25.95 -13.47 4.72
C GLU A 185 -24.52 -13.16 4.24
N TRP A 186 -23.55 -13.05 5.15
CA TRP A 186 -22.13 -12.85 4.81
C TRP A 186 -21.53 -14.04 4.05
N ILE A 187 -21.85 -15.27 4.46
CA ILE A 187 -21.42 -16.48 3.74
C ILE A 187 -22.07 -16.56 2.36
N LEU A 188 -23.33 -16.15 2.21
CA LEU A 188 -23.99 -16.06 0.90
C LEU A 188 -23.32 -15.00 0.01
N ARG A 189 -22.95 -13.85 0.58
CA ARG A 189 -22.19 -12.80 -0.11
C ARG A 189 -20.82 -13.29 -0.56
N PHE A 190 -20.09 -14.00 0.29
CA PHE A 190 -18.83 -14.64 -0.10
C PHE A 190 -19.03 -15.60 -1.28
N LYS A 191 -20.11 -16.38 -1.28
CA LYS A 191 -20.41 -17.31 -2.39
C LYS A 191 -20.70 -16.60 -3.71
N SER A 192 -21.29 -15.40 -3.71
CA SER A 192 -21.51 -14.64 -4.96
C SER A 192 -20.19 -14.25 -5.63
N CYS A 193 -19.15 -14.02 -4.83
CA CYS A 193 -17.80 -13.68 -5.29
C CYS A 193 -17.08 -14.85 -6.01
N SER A 194 -17.67 -16.05 -6.05
CA SER A 194 -16.99 -17.26 -6.51
C SER A 194 -16.48 -17.17 -7.95
N ASP A 195 -17.17 -16.52 -8.90
CA ASP A 195 -16.67 -16.43 -10.29
C ASP A 195 -15.35 -15.64 -10.35
N MET A 196 -15.30 -14.50 -9.66
CA MET A 196 -14.12 -13.64 -9.64
C MET A 196 -12.96 -14.28 -8.86
N LEU A 197 -13.25 -14.93 -7.73
CA LEU A 197 -12.25 -15.67 -6.95
C LEU A 197 -11.57 -16.78 -7.77
N GLN A 198 -12.30 -17.43 -8.70
CA GLN A 198 -11.71 -18.43 -9.58
C GLN A 198 -10.71 -17.85 -10.61
N ARG A 199 -10.65 -16.53 -10.78
CA ARG A 199 -9.78 -15.84 -11.74
C ARG A 199 -8.51 -15.26 -11.11
N LEU A 200 -8.39 -15.34 -9.78
CA LEU A 200 -7.25 -14.82 -9.05
C LEU A 200 -6.04 -15.77 -9.14
N ASN A 201 -4.85 -15.18 -9.13
CA ASN A 201 -3.57 -15.85 -8.88
C ASN A 201 -3.39 -16.09 -7.36
N PRO A 202 -2.39 -16.89 -6.94
CA PRO A 202 -2.18 -17.22 -5.53
C PRO A 202 -2.01 -16.00 -4.62
N SER A 203 -1.18 -15.03 -5.03
CA SER A 203 -0.90 -13.81 -4.25
C SER A 203 -2.14 -12.93 -4.07
N ASP A 204 -2.94 -12.76 -5.11
CA ASP A 204 -4.16 -11.94 -5.07
C ASP A 204 -5.27 -12.60 -4.25
N VAL A 205 -5.30 -13.94 -4.13
CA VAL A 205 -6.20 -14.61 -3.19
C VAL A 205 -5.83 -14.28 -1.75
N ILE A 206 -4.54 -14.24 -1.42
CA ILE A 206 -4.08 -13.83 -0.07
C ILE A 206 -4.46 -12.38 0.19
N LEU A 207 -4.24 -11.47 -0.78
CA LEU A 207 -4.64 -10.06 -0.67
C LEU A 207 -6.16 -9.89 -0.51
N PHE A 208 -6.96 -10.69 -1.23
CA PHE A 208 -8.41 -10.71 -1.05
C PHE A 208 -8.77 -11.09 0.39
N VAL A 209 -8.23 -12.19 0.91
CA VAL A 209 -8.50 -12.63 2.29
C VAL A 209 -8.07 -11.58 3.30
N ASP A 210 -6.91 -10.98 3.11
CA ASP A 210 -6.42 -9.90 3.97
C ASP A 210 -7.42 -8.75 4.07
N ALA A 211 -7.86 -8.24 2.92
CA ALA A 211 -8.78 -7.11 2.84
C ALA A 211 -10.17 -7.42 3.42
N VAL A 212 -10.69 -8.64 3.24
CA VAL A 212 -12.06 -8.99 3.66
C VAL A 212 -12.17 -9.63 5.04
N ILE A 213 -11.06 -10.13 5.62
CA ILE A 213 -11.04 -10.80 6.92
C ILE A 213 -10.32 -10.00 8.00
N PHE A 214 -9.24 -9.31 7.62
CA PHE A 214 -8.33 -8.61 8.55
C PHE A 214 -8.28 -7.11 8.27
N SER A 215 -9.46 -6.52 8.05
CA SER A 215 -9.66 -5.08 7.96
C SER A 215 -10.60 -4.60 9.05
N GLU A 216 -10.54 -3.32 9.42
CA GLU A 216 -11.48 -2.74 10.38
C GLU A 216 -12.94 -2.98 9.97
N LYS A 217 -13.22 -2.82 8.67
CA LYS A 217 -14.54 -3.10 8.09
C LYS A 217 -14.97 -4.55 8.31
N ALA A 218 -14.05 -5.52 8.24
CA ALA A 218 -14.36 -6.92 8.55
C ALA A 218 -14.71 -7.11 10.03
N LEU A 219 -13.92 -6.52 10.94
CA LEU A 219 -14.13 -6.61 12.39
C LEU A 219 -15.46 -5.97 12.84
N GLU A 220 -15.87 -4.88 12.21
CA GLU A 220 -17.12 -4.19 12.50
C GLU A 220 -18.36 -4.95 12.03
N ASN A 221 -18.23 -5.74 10.95
CA ASN A 221 -19.37 -6.32 10.25
C ASN A 221 -19.52 -7.84 10.43
N MET A 222 -18.45 -8.55 10.81
CA MET A 222 -18.44 -10.01 10.90
C MET A 222 -17.84 -10.50 12.21
N ASP A 223 -18.51 -11.48 12.81
CA ASP A 223 -17.96 -12.23 13.95
C ASP A 223 -16.80 -13.15 13.53
N LEU A 224 -16.10 -13.65 14.55
CA LEU A 224 -14.91 -14.51 14.37
C LEU A 224 -15.23 -15.82 13.64
N ASP A 225 -16.39 -16.40 13.92
CA ASP A 225 -16.85 -17.66 13.35
C ASP A 225 -17.16 -17.52 11.84
N CYS A 226 -17.82 -16.44 11.44
CA CYS A 226 -18.03 -16.09 10.03
C CYS A 226 -16.70 -15.91 9.29
N ARG A 227 -15.76 -15.15 9.87
CA ARG A 227 -14.43 -14.93 9.29
C ARG A 227 -13.66 -16.25 9.12
N SER A 228 -13.68 -17.10 10.14
CA SER A 228 -13.08 -18.44 10.16
C SER A 228 -13.65 -19.34 9.04
N ASP A 229 -14.97 -19.33 8.84
CA ASP A 229 -15.61 -20.13 7.80
C ASP A 229 -15.30 -19.67 6.37
N ILE A 230 -15.11 -18.36 6.15
CA ILE A 230 -14.67 -17.83 4.87
C ILE A 230 -13.24 -18.30 4.58
N VAL A 231 -12.31 -18.14 5.53
CA VAL A 231 -10.90 -18.55 5.36
C VAL A 231 -10.80 -20.05 5.05
N LYS A 232 -11.53 -20.91 5.77
CA LYS A 232 -11.59 -22.36 5.48
C LYS A 232 -12.06 -22.66 4.04
N GLN A 233 -13.06 -21.92 3.54
CA GLN A 233 -13.54 -22.09 2.17
C GLN A 233 -12.49 -21.65 1.14
N VAL A 234 -11.77 -20.56 1.38
CA VAL A 234 -10.69 -20.10 0.50
C VAL A 234 -9.51 -21.08 0.50
N ILE A 235 -9.13 -21.65 1.66
CA ILE A 235 -8.12 -22.72 1.75
C ILE A 235 -8.54 -23.91 0.89
N LYS A 236 -9.81 -24.32 0.94
CA LYS A 236 -10.32 -25.43 0.11
C LYS A 236 -10.23 -25.09 -1.39
N LEU A 237 -10.53 -23.85 -1.79
CA LEU A 237 -10.37 -23.38 -3.17
C LEU A 237 -8.91 -23.47 -3.61
N CYS A 238 -7.96 -23.00 -2.80
CA CYS A 238 -6.53 -23.02 -3.12
C CYS A 238 -5.99 -24.45 -3.25
N ARG A 239 -6.41 -25.37 -2.37
CA ARG A 239 -6.06 -26.81 -2.47
C ARG A 239 -6.58 -27.44 -3.78
N ALA A 240 -7.80 -27.09 -4.18
CA ALA A 240 -8.37 -27.54 -5.45
C ALA A 240 -7.59 -26.97 -6.66
N LYS A 241 -7.18 -25.70 -6.60
CA LYS A 241 -6.33 -25.05 -7.62
C LYS A 241 -4.96 -25.70 -7.73
N SER A 242 -4.26 -25.89 -6.63
CA SER A 242 -2.99 -26.63 -6.59
C SER A 242 -3.13 -28.01 -7.24
N SER A 243 -4.16 -28.77 -6.85
CA SER A 243 -4.43 -30.09 -7.42
C SER A 243 -4.72 -30.09 -8.92
N LYS A 244 -5.36 -29.03 -9.44
CA LYS A 244 -5.63 -28.86 -10.87
C LYS A 244 -4.38 -28.52 -11.68
N HIS A 245 -3.39 -27.88 -11.05
CA HIS A 245 -2.16 -27.41 -11.70
C HIS A 245 -0.94 -28.30 -11.43
N LYS A 246 -1.11 -29.57 -11.01
CA LYS A 246 -0.02 -30.52 -10.73
C LYS A 246 1.02 -30.67 -11.85
N SER A 247 0.64 -30.46 -13.11
CA SER A 247 1.56 -30.50 -14.25
C SER A 247 2.46 -29.26 -14.38
N ASN A 248 2.02 -28.12 -13.84
CA ASN A 248 2.83 -26.91 -13.72
C ASN A 248 3.33 -26.80 -12.27
N VAL A 249 4.50 -27.39 -12.02
CA VAL A 249 5.09 -27.50 -10.67
C VAL A 249 5.24 -26.14 -9.99
N LEU A 250 5.70 -25.12 -10.73
CA LEU A 250 5.89 -23.78 -10.18
C LEU A 250 4.56 -23.19 -9.69
N LEU A 251 3.55 -23.13 -10.56
CA LEU A 251 2.24 -22.59 -10.20
C LEU A 251 1.55 -23.43 -9.11
N SER A 252 1.72 -24.76 -9.14
CA SER A 252 1.20 -25.64 -8.09
C SER A 252 1.84 -25.34 -6.74
N ASN A 253 3.13 -25.04 -6.70
CA ASN A 253 3.84 -24.66 -5.48
C ASN A 253 3.36 -23.30 -4.97
N GLU A 254 3.19 -22.30 -5.84
CA GLU A 254 2.64 -21.00 -5.43
C GLU A 254 1.25 -21.13 -4.80
N TRP A 255 0.39 -22.01 -5.33
CA TRP A 255 -0.91 -22.32 -4.70
C TRP A 255 -0.76 -23.04 -3.35
N ASN A 256 0.25 -23.90 -3.18
CA ASN A 256 0.54 -24.54 -1.91
C ASN A 256 1.05 -23.52 -0.87
N ASP A 257 1.91 -22.59 -1.27
CA ASP A 257 2.41 -21.51 -0.41
C ASP A 257 1.26 -20.60 0.05
N ALA A 258 0.30 -20.32 -0.84
CA ALA A 258 -0.93 -19.64 -0.46
C ALA A 258 -1.76 -20.45 0.54
N VAL A 259 -1.86 -21.77 0.40
CA VAL A 259 -2.52 -22.64 1.39
C VAL A 259 -1.81 -22.57 2.74
N VAL A 260 -0.48 -22.58 2.78
CA VAL A 260 0.31 -22.47 4.02
C VAL A 260 0.01 -21.13 4.71
N THR A 261 0.08 -20.02 3.96
CA THR A 261 -0.21 -18.67 4.46
C THR A 261 -1.65 -18.55 4.98
N LEU A 262 -2.63 -19.03 4.23
CA LEU A 262 -4.03 -18.98 4.68
C LEU A 262 -4.29 -19.89 5.88
N THR A 263 -3.54 -20.99 6.01
CA THR A 263 -3.62 -21.86 7.19
C THR A 263 -3.09 -21.15 8.42
N SER A 264 -2.02 -20.34 8.31
CA SER A 264 -1.55 -19.53 9.43
C SER A 264 -2.57 -18.46 9.83
N TYR A 265 -3.26 -17.85 8.85
CA TYR A 265 -4.39 -16.95 9.12
C TYR A 265 -5.54 -17.66 9.85
N GLN A 266 -5.85 -18.88 9.45
CA GLN A 266 -6.85 -19.70 10.14
C GLN A 266 -6.44 -20.02 11.59
N SER A 267 -5.17 -20.37 11.82
CA SER A 267 -4.64 -20.60 13.17
C SER A 267 -4.65 -19.34 14.02
N HIS A 268 -4.44 -18.16 13.41
CA HIS A 268 -4.61 -16.89 14.11
C HIS A 268 -6.06 -16.67 14.55
N LEU A 269 -7.04 -16.88 13.66
CA LEU A 269 -8.45 -16.75 14.01
C LEU A 269 -8.86 -17.71 15.13
N GLN A 270 -8.34 -18.94 15.14
CA GLN A 270 -8.54 -19.88 16.24
C GLN A 270 -7.95 -19.37 17.56
N ARG A 271 -6.81 -18.67 17.50
CA ARG A 271 -6.20 -18.08 18.69
C ARG A 271 -7.04 -16.97 19.30
N LEU A 272 -7.78 -16.23 18.47
CA LEU A 272 -8.71 -15.19 18.95
C LEU A 272 -9.91 -15.76 19.73
N GLU A 273 -10.11 -17.07 19.72
CA GLU A 273 -11.08 -17.80 20.55
C GLU A 273 -10.55 -18.10 21.96
N ASP A 274 -9.27 -17.81 22.24
CA ASP A 274 -8.69 -17.95 23.58
C ASP A 274 -9.48 -17.15 24.61
N GLU A 275 -9.81 -17.79 25.74
CA GLU A 275 -10.67 -17.20 26.77
C GLU A 275 -10.10 -15.89 27.31
N THR A 276 -8.77 -15.80 27.43
CA THR A 276 -8.07 -14.61 27.89
C THR A 276 -8.30 -13.43 26.94
N LEU A 277 -8.17 -13.65 25.62
CA LEU A 277 -8.42 -12.63 24.62
C LEU A 277 -9.89 -12.23 24.54
N VAL A 278 -10.80 -13.18 24.77
CA VAL A 278 -12.24 -12.89 24.85
C VAL A 278 -12.51 -11.97 26.04
N GLN A 279 -11.97 -12.27 27.21
CA GLN A 279 -12.12 -11.44 28.41
C GLN A 279 -11.54 -10.03 28.21
N LEU A 280 -10.34 -9.92 27.61
CA LEU A 280 -9.71 -8.63 27.30
C LEU A 280 -10.55 -7.78 26.35
N ARG A 281 -11.21 -8.38 25.36
CA ARG A 281 -12.07 -7.67 24.39
C ARG A 281 -13.31 -7.06 25.05
N GLU A 282 -13.81 -7.70 26.09
CA GLU A 282 -14.97 -7.24 26.88
C GLU A 282 -14.59 -6.20 27.95
N CYS A 283 -13.30 -5.97 28.21
CA CYS A 283 -12.85 -4.93 29.16
C CYS A 283 -13.35 -3.53 28.76
N PHE A 284 -13.71 -2.70 29.73
CA PHE A 284 -14.19 -1.33 29.46
C PHE A 284 -13.08 -0.37 29.00
N ASP A 285 -11.82 -0.69 29.26
CA ASP A 285 -10.69 0.17 28.92
C ASP A 285 -10.53 0.28 27.39
N PRO A 286 -10.69 1.49 26.81
CA PRO A 286 -10.50 1.71 25.38
C PRO A 286 -9.12 1.30 24.85
N LYS A 287 -8.06 1.40 25.66
CA LYS A 287 -6.70 1.01 25.26
C LYS A 287 -6.61 -0.50 25.06
N ILE A 288 -7.13 -1.27 26.02
CA ILE A 288 -7.13 -2.75 25.94
C ILE A 288 -7.95 -3.20 24.73
N LYS A 289 -9.11 -2.58 24.47
CA LYS A 289 -9.89 -2.86 23.25
C LYS A 289 -9.10 -2.58 21.98
N ASN A 290 -8.33 -1.49 21.96
CA ASN A 290 -7.46 -1.17 20.83
C ASN A 290 -6.35 -2.21 20.66
N TYR A 291 -5.71 -2.64 21.75
CA TYR A 291 -4.71 -3.72 21.69
C TYR A 291 -5.29 -5.03 21.18
N CYS A 292 -6.50 -5.42 21.59
CA CYS A 292 -7.19 -6.58 21.05
C CYS A 292 -7.48 -6.44 19.55
N LYS A 293 -7.85 -5.23 19.09
CA LYS A 293 -8.07 -4.93 17.67
C LYS A 293 -6.77 -5.05 16.88
N GLU A 294 -5.68 -4.44 17.35
CA GLU A 294 -4.37 -4.54 16.72
C GLU A 294 -3.85 -5.98 16.71
N PHE A 295 -4.10 -6.74 17.78
CA PHE A 295 -3.77 -8.17 17.85
C PHE A 295 -4.51 -8.95 16.76
N ASP A 296 -5.81 -8.72 16.55
CA ASP A 296 -6.59 -9.35 15.48
C ASP A 296 -6.08 -8.96 14.07
N LEU A 297 -5.81 -7.67 13.85
CA LEU A 297 -5.27 -7.15 12.58
C LEU A 297 -3.80 -7.56 12.32
N SER A 298 -3.11 -8.08 13.35
CA SER A 298 -1.73 -8.56 13.24
C SER A 298 -1.61 -9.80 12.36
N LYS A 299 -2.66 -10.64 12.30
CA LYS A 299 -2.63 -11.96 11.65
C LYS A 299 -1.52 -12.88 12.18
N SER A 300 -1.09 -12.68 13.42
CA SER A 300 0.11 -13.31 14.01
C SER A 300 1.42 -12.97 13.28
N ALA A 301 1.48 -11.88 12.53
CA ALA A 301 2.74 -11.42 11.98
C ALA A 301 3.66 -11.00 13.13
N ILE A 302 4.82 -11.66 13.25
CA ILE A 302 5.77 -11.48 14.36
C ILE A 302 6.08 -10.00 14.58
N ASN A 303 6.43 -9.27 13.53
CA ASN A 303 6.77 -7.85 13.61
C ASN A 303 5.59 -7.01 14.16
N LYS A 304 4.35 -7.27 13.72
CA LYS A 304 3.18 -6.53 14.20
C LYS A 304 2.85 -6.85 15.66
N LEU A 305 3.05 -8.11 16.07
CA LEU A 305 2.88 -8.50 17.47
C LEU A 305 3.94 -7.86 18.37
N GLN A 306 5.19 -7.84 17.92
CA GLN A 306 6.29 -7.15 18.60
C GLN A 306 6.03 -5.64 18.72
N ASP A 307 5.54 -5.02 17.66
CA ASP A 307 5.12 -3.61 17.67
C ASP A 307 4.01 -3.37 18.70
N LEU A 308 2.98 -4.25 18.74
CA LEU A 308 1.90 -4.18 19.73
C LEU A 308 2.40 -4.34 21.16
N LEU A 309 3.22 -5.36 21.45
CA LEU A 309 3.78 -5.60 22.78
C LEU A 309 4.64 -4.42 23.26
N THR A 310 5.41 -3.83 22.33
CA THR A 310 6.18 -2.62 22.60
C THR A 310 5.26 -1.42 22.90
N GLU A 311 4.15 -1.29 22.18
CA GLU A 311 3.19 -0.20 22.38
C GLU A 311 2.48 -0.29 23.74
N ILE A 312 2.17 -1.50 24.21
CA ILE A 312 1.63 -1.74 25.56
C ILE A 312 2.56 -1.13 26.61
N VAL A 313 3.87 -1.32 26.49
CA VAL A 313 4.85 -0.74 27.42
C VAL A 313 4.94 0.79 27.28
N LEU A 314 4.90 1.31 26.05
CA LEU A 314 5.05 2.75 25.78
C LEU A 314 3.86 3.59 26.28
N GLU A 315 2.64 3.06 26.18
CA GLU A 315 1.42 3.78 26.57
C GLU A 315 1.13 3.76 28.08
N GLY A 316 1.90 2.96 28.83
CA GLY A 316 1.74 2.77 30.27
C GLY A 316 2.22 1.38 30.68
N PRO A 317 3.45 1.25 31.23
CA PRO A 317 4.00 -0.04 31.63
C PRO A 317 3.06 -0.79 32.59
N ASP A 318 2.66 -1.99 32.19
CA ASP A 318 1.89 -2.94 32.98
C ASP A 318 2.40 -4.34 32.62
N LEU A 319 3.26 -4.88 33.50
CA LEU A 319 3.90 -6.17 33.27
C LEU A 319 2.89 -7.33 33.18
N GLU A 320 1.80 -7.30 33.95
CA GLU A 320 0.81 -8.37 33.93
C GLU A 320 -0.01 -8.33 32.63
N LEU A 321 -0.40 -7.14 32.18
CA LEU A 321 -1.07 -6.99 30.89
C LEU A 321 -0.16 -7.45 29.75
N LEU A 322 1.12 -7.06 29.77
CA LEU A 322 2.10 -7.48 28.77
C LEU A 322 2.24 -9.00 28.72
N LYS A 323 2.43 -9.66 29.88
CA LYS A 323 2.49 -11.13 29.97
C LYS A 323 1.22 -11.79 29.46
N THR A 324 0.07 -11.20 29.75
CA THR A 324 -1.22 -11.71 29.29
C THR A 324 -1.25 -11.75 27.77
N PHE A 325 -0.94 -10.64 27.08
CA PHE A 325 -0.87 -10.62 25.61
C PHE A 325 0.22 -11.53 25.04
N LEU A 326 1.38 -11.60 25.71
CA LEU A 326 2.50 -12.45 25.31
C LEU A 326 2.14 -13.95 25.40
N SER A 327 1.36 -14.35 26.41
CA SER A 327 0.83 -15.72 26.57
C SER A 327 -0.12 -16.12 25.44
N CYS A 328 -0.80 -15.13 24.87
CA CYS A 328 -1.67 -15.32 23.71
C CYS A 328 -0.90 -15.27 22.38
N CYS A 329 0.41 -15.01 22.36
CA CYS A 329 1.17 -14.97 21.12
C CYS A 329 1.54 -16.37 20.61
N PRO A 330 1.85 -16.53 19.31
CA PRO A 330 2.51 -17.72 18.80
C PRO A 330 3.85 -17.98 19.51
N ALA A 331 4.20 -19.25 19.73
CA ALA A 331 5.46 -19.62 20.41
C ALA A 331 6.72 -19.18 19.65
N ASP A 332 6.64 -18.98 18.33
CA ASP A 332 7.74 -18.55 17.47
C ASP A 332 7.98 -17.03 17.50
N ILE A 333 7.21 -16.25 18.29
CA ILE A 333 7.51 -14.83 18.52
C ILE A 333 8.88 -14.63 19.20
N GLY A 334 9.31 -15.61 20.01
CA GLY A 334 10.63 -15.63 20.64
C GLY A 334 10.92 -14.43 21.54
N TRP A 335 9.87 -13.77 22.05
CA TRP A 335 9.97 -12.63 22.97
C TRP A 335 9.56 -13.05 24.37
N GLU A 336 10.28 -12.51 25.34
CA GLU A 336 9.92 -12.44 26.75
C GLU A 336 9.50 -11.00 27.10
N PRO A 337 8.89 -10.75 28.28
CA PRO A 337 8.54 -9.40 28.69
C PRO A 337 9.72 -8.42 28.61
N ALA A 338 10.92 -8.86 29.00
CA ALA A 338 12.16 -8.09 28.94
C ALA A 338 12.44 -7.51 27.54
N ASP A 339 12.18 -8.26 26.47
CA ASP A 339 12.45 -7.83 25.10
C ASP A 339 11.56 -6.65 24.70
N ALA A 340 10.28 -6.65 25.10
CA ALA A 340 9.37 -5.55 24.83
C ALA A 340 9.78 -4.27 25.56
N TYR A 341 10.28 -4.38 26.80
CA TYR A 341 10.83 -3.25 27.55
C TYR A 341 12.09 -2.67 26.90
N ILE A 342 13.02 -3.54 26.47
CA ILE A 342 14.23 -3.13 25.76
C ILE A 342 13.86 -2.43 24.44
N GLU A 343 12.94 -2.98 23.66
CA GLU A 343 12.52 -2.37 22.40
C GLU A 343 11.76 -1.05 22.62
N ALA A 344 10.97 -0.94 23.68
CA ALA A 344 10.31 0.32 24.06
C ALA A 344 11.35 1.42 24.38
N ILE A 345 12.40 1.09 25.14
CA ILE A 345 13.52 2.00 25.41
C ILE A 345 14.23 2.37 24.10
N ASN A 346 14.51 1.41 23.21
CA ASN A 346 15.11 1.72 21.91
C ASN A 346 14.26 2.67 21.07
N LYS A 347 12.94 2.40 20.98
CA LYS A 347 11.99 3.17 20.17
C LYS A 347 11.86 4.60 20.70
N ILE A 348 11.74 4.80 22.02
CA ILE A 348 11.63 6.14 22.61
C ILE A 348 12.94 6.95 22.46
N LEU A 349 14.11 6.30 22.59
CA LEU A 349 15.41 6.96 22.40
C LEU A 349 15.62 7.38 20.94
N LYS A 350 15.25 6.53 19.97
CA LYS A 350 15.26 6.89 18.54
C LYS A 350 14.33 8.09 18.27
N GLN A 351 13.13 8.12 18.84
CA GLN A 351 12.19 9.24 18.70
C GLN A 351 12.73 10.54 19.34
N LEU A 352 13.36 10.45 20.51
CA LEU A 352 14.03 11.59 21.15
C LEU A 352 15.16 12.15 20.26
N LYS A 353 15.94 11.30 19.58
CA LYS A 353 16.97 11.76 18.63
C LYS A 353 16.35 12.40 17.38
N GLN A 354 15.29 11.81 16.82
CA GLN A 354 14.63 12.31 15.61
C GLN A 354 13.91 13.65 15.82
N SER A 355 13.22 13.83 16.95
CA SER A 355 12.53 15.10 17.27
C SER A 355 13.49 16.29 17.30
N GLN A 356 14.70 16.08 17.82
CA GLN A 356 15.76 17.08 17.82
C GLN A 356 16.22 17.45 16.40
N ASN A 357 16.37 16.47 15.51
CA ASN A 357 16.74 16.72 14.11
C ASN A 357 15.68 17.53 13.35
N LEU A 358 14.40 17.41 13.74
CA LEU A 358 13.29 18.13 13.14
C LEU A 358 13.07 19.52 13.77
N GLY A 359 13.87 19.93 14.75
CA GLY A 359 13.69 21.21 15.48
C GLY A 359 12.42 21.25 16.32
N ILE A 360 11.77 20.10 16.53
CA ILE A 360 10.63 19.95 17.43
C ILE A 360 11.25 19.79 18.81
N GLY A 361 11.25 20.88 19.60
CA GLY A 361 11.88 20.93 20.92
C GLY A 361 11.48 19.75 21.82
N ASN A 362 12.30 19.50 22.86
CA ASN A 362 12.17 18.37 23.79
C ASN A 362 10.70 18.05 24.11
N SER A 363 10.22 16.86 23.73
CA SER A 363 8.88 16.43 24.10
C SER A 363 8.88 15.95 25.55
N PRO A 364 8.28 16.69 26.50
CA PRO A 364 8.28 16.30 27.91
C PRO A 364 7.58 14.95 28.11
N SER A 365 6.63 14.61 27.24
CA SER A 365 5.92 13.32 27.30
C SER A 365 6.87 12.14 27.08
N LEU A 366 7.83 12.22 26.15
CA LEU A 366 8.76 11.12 25.87
C LEU A 366 9.70 10.87 27.06
N ILE A 367 10.13 11.93 27.73
CA ILE A 367 10.97 11.83 28.94
C ILE A 367 10.17 11.20 30.09
N HIS A 368 8.91 11.59 30.26
CA HIS A 368 8.03 10.95 31.25
C HIS A 368 7.75 9.48 30.93
N THR A 369 7.64 9.09 29.66
CA THR A 369 7.54 7.68 29.27
C THR A 369 8.79 6.90 29.67
N VAL A 370 10.00 7.43 29.42
CA VAL A 370 11.25 6.79 29.89
C VAL A 370 11.25 6.64 31.41
N GLU A 371 10.87 7.68 32.14
CA GLU A 371 10.77 7.65 33.60
C GLU A 371 9.80 6.56 34.09
N ALA A 372 8.61 6.46 33.48
CA ALA A 372 7.62 5.45 33.82
C ALA A 372 8.15 4.03 33.57
N ILE A 373 8.77 3.79 32.42
CA ILE A 373 9.38 2.50 32.06
C ILE A 373 10.45 2.11 33.07
N LEU A 374 11.37 3.02 33.39
CA LEU A 374 12.43 2.74 34.37
C LEU A 374 11.88 2.50 35.78
N GLY A 375 10.81 3.22 36.16
CA GLY A 375 10.12 3.00 37.41
C GLY A 375 9.54 1.60 37.51
N ASP A 376 8.90 1.10 36.44
CA ASP A 376 8.32 -0.24 36.43
C ASP A 376 9.40 -1.34 36.35
N ILE A 377 10.48 -1.12 35.59
CA ILE A 377 11.65 -2.03 35.59
C ILE A 377 12.21 -2.19 37.00
N SER A 378 12.33 -1.11 37.77
CA SER A 378 12.86 -1.19 39.14
C SER A 378 11.89 -1.84 40.12
N LYS A 379 10.58 -1.65 39.90
CA LYS A 379 9.52 -2.31 40.67
C LYS A 379 9.50 -3.82 40.43
N GLU A 380 9.65 -4.24 39.17
CA GLU A 380 9.58 -5.63 38.71
C GLU A 380 10.96 -6.26 38.45
N LYS A 381 11.98 -5.81 39.19
CA LYS A 381 13.40 -6.12 38.95
C LYS A 381 13.72 -7.62 38.91
N GLU A 382 13.07 -8.42 39.75
CA GLU A 382 13.33 -9.86 39.87
C GLU A 382 12.83 -10.63 38.66
N GLU A 383 11.81 -10.10 38.00
CA GLU A 383 11.17 -10.77 36.88
C GLU A 383 11.74 -10.32 35.54
N LEU A 384 12.02 -9.02 35.40
CA LEU A 384 12.57 -8.47 34.17
C LEU A 384 14.09 -8.66 34.08
N MET A 385 14.84 -8.50 35.17
CA MET A 385 16.30 -8.68 35.21
C MET A 385 17.08 -7.85 34.14
N ILE A 386 16.56 -6.70 33.73
CA ILE A 386 17.13 -5.82 32.68
C ILE A 386 17.63 -4.46 33.18
N GLU A 387 17.70 -4.21 34.49
CA GLU A 387 18.13 -2.91 35.04
C GLU A 387 19.50 -2.47 34.46
N ASP A 388 20.48 -3.38 34.43
CA ASP A 388 21.82 -3.10 33.91
C ASP A 388 21.82 -2.83 32.40
N ILE A 389 20.96 -3.53 31.65
CA ILE A 389 20.82 -3.38 30.20
C ILE A 389 20.19 -2.00 29.90
N ALA A 390 19.08 -1.67 30.57
CA ALA A 390 18.43 -0.37 30.44
C ALA A 390 19.38 0.78 30.80
N ALA A 391 20.12 0.65 31.90
CA ALA A 391 21.12 1.63 32.31
C ALA A 391 22.23 1.80 31.27
N LYS A 392 22.72 0.69 30.69
CA LYS A 392 23.72 0.73 29.63
C LYS A 392 23.20 1.46 28.39
N MET A 393 22.00 1.14 27.92
CA MET A 393 21.40 1.79 26.74
C MET A 393 21.24 3.30 26.93
N LEU A 394 20.78 3.73 28.10
CA LEU A 394 20.62 5.14 28.43
C LEU A 394 21.96 5.86 28.56
N ASN A 395 22.98 5.21 29.13
CA ASN A 395 24.34 5.74 29.18
C ASN A 395 24.95 5.91 27.79
N GLU A 396 24.79 4.92 26.91
CA GLU A 396 25.23 4.99 25.51
C GLU A 396 24.55 6.15 24.77
N PHE A 397 23.22 6.31 24.95
CA PHE A 397 22.48 7.45 24.42
C PHE A 397 22.99 8.80 24.96
N CYS A 398 23.38 8.87 26.23
CA CYS A 398 23.94 10.09 26.82
C CYS A 398 25.36 10.42 26.32
N GLN A 399 26.08 9.45 25.75
CA GLN A 399 27.40 9.67 25.15
C GLN A 399 27.32 10.10 23.68
N ASP A 400 26.15 9.98 23.05
CA ASP A 400 25.93 10.38 21.66
C ASP A 400 26.07 11.90 21.49
N SER A 401 27.04 12.32 20.67
CA SER A 401 27.32 13.73 20.37
C SER A 401 26.23 14.42 19.57
N ASP A 402 25.40 13.66 18.85
CA ASP A 402 24.29 14.19 18.05
C ASP A 402 23.09 14.57 18.92
N VAL A 403 23.07 14.17 20.19
CA VAL A 403 21.99 14.46 21.13
C VAL A 403 22.30 15.75 21.90
N SER A 404 21.33 16.65 21.99
CA SER A 404 21.48 17.92 22.73
C SER A 404 21.82 17.68 24.19
N VAL A 405 22.62 18.58 24.76
CA VAL A 405 23.03 18.51 26.17
C VAL A 405 21.81 18.52 27.10
N SER A 406 20.76 19.28 26.78
CA SER A 406 19.54 19.31 27.61
C SER A 406 18.85 17.96 27.72
N VAL A 407 18.72 17.21 26.62
CA VAL A 407 18.07 15.90 26.64
C VAL A 407 18.93 14.89 27.39
N ARG A 408 20.26 14.92 27.17
CA ARG A 408 21.20 14.06 27.89
C ARG A 408 21.16 14.30 29.40
N LEU A 409 21.14 15.56 29.84
CA LEU A 409 21.03 15.89 31.26
C LEU A 409 19.72 15.39 31.88
N ASN A 410 18.59 15.50 31.18
CA ASN A 410 17.32 14.98 31.67
C ASN A 410 17.36 13.45 31.84
N ILE A 411 17.91 12.71 30.88
CA ILE A 411 18.03 11.25 30.97
C ILE A 411 18.99 10.84 32.10
N LEU A 412 20.11 11.54 32.28
CA LEU A 412 21.04 11.29 33.40
C LEU A 412 20.37 11.52 34.76
N GLN A 413 19.57 12.59 34.89
CA GLN A 413 18.80 12.86 36.11
C GLN A 413 17.78 11.74 36.40
N LEU A 414 17.16 11.17 35.37
CA LEU A 414 16.27 10.02 35.54
C LEU A 414 17.02 8.78 36.04
N LEU A 415 18.19 8.47 35.47
CA LEU A 415 19.04 7.36 35.92
C LEU A 415 19.42 7.51 37.39
N GLU A 416 19.83 8.71 37.81
CA GLU A 416 20.14 8.98 39.22
C GLU A 416 18.91 8.79 40.12
N LYS A 417 17.74 9.29 39.71
CA LYS A 417 16.51 9.18 40.49
C LYS A 417 16.07 7.73 40.68
N VAL A 418 16.10 6.93 39.62
CA VAL A 418 15.69 5.51 39.65
C VAL A 418 16.68 4.68 40.46
N TYR A 419 17.98 4.93 40.32
CA TYR A 419 19.01 4.24 41.10
C TYR A 419 18.99 4.58 42.60
N GLN A 420 18.50 5.76 42.98
CA GLN A 420 18.28 6.12 44.38
C GLN A 420 17.01 5.45 44.95
N LEU A 421 16.00 5.18 44.10
CA LEU A 421 14.78 4.47 44.48
C LEU A 421 15.03 2.98 44.68
N SER A 422 15.91 2.35 43.89
CA SER A 422 16.24 0.92 43.99
C SER A 422 17.07 0.54 45.24
N LYS A 423 17.65 1.53 45.93
CA LYS A 423 18.44 1.35 47.17
C LYS A 423 17.64 1.47 48.46
N LYS A 424 16.37 1.86 48.39
CA LYS A 424 15.44 1.87 49.53
C LYS A 424 14.61 0.61 49.52
#